data_AF-A0AAV9Z6I4-F1
#
_entry.id   AF-A0AAV9Z6I4-F1
#
_cell.length_a   1.000
_cell.length_b   1.000
_cell.length_c   1.000
_cell.angle_alpha   90.00
_cell.angle_beta   90.00
_cell.angle_gamma   90.00
#
_symmetry.space_group_name_H-M   'P 1'
#
loop_
_entity.id
_entity.type
_entity.pdbx_description
1 polymer ?
#
loop_
_entity_poly.entity_id
_entity_poly.type
_entity_poly.pdbx_seq_one_letter_code
_entity_poly.pdbx_strand_id
1 'polypeptide(L)'
;MSSEVSPRTPPEGLNVAALISAKGAQLRFWIIKTNEASEKKVLGQLADYYGFDLTVIPRGDAVTAPTVDESIRDRQWADFVKLGVEWKETVAAGRVISLLTTPKSKAVEDVSILLAAESHTLATENHESTSQINPLPSHPAASVIEKEPSITVHADNLSINSTASKISTTNRDMPHHPTLPADALLDDLSKEIEGLARCEGLRDIIQQVESGAVAKIRARYGPSDGRRGTADPSWPKYKNIVSKRERLYRILSEDFAGDKQRFFTFFTVPQIPKKRKRAKEEPESLEDSEHFRSFRKIVEAAPWCEADLLAEREKEQYHGSNGRFCDLQWAGKWGTMNSWEIWRELGDERYEKTKSSTSF
;
A
#
# COMPACT_ATOMS: atom_id res chain seq x y z
N MET A 1 -27.10 46.65 -8.95
CA MET A 1 -26.45 47.22 -7.74
C MET A 1 -25.13 46.48 -7.55
N SER A 2 -24.03 47.04 -8.04
CA SER A 2 -22.70 46.47 -7.82
C SER A 2 -22.30 46.78 -6.38
N SER A 3 -22.26 45.76 -5.53
CA SER A 3 -21.75 45.92 -4.16
C SER A 3 -20.28 46.29 -4.26
N GLU A 4 -19.97 47.53 -3.91
CA GLU A 4 -18.60 48.04 -3.80
C GLU A 4 -17.89 47.25 -2.69
N VAL A 5 -17.04 46.30 -3.10
CA VAL A 5 -16.29 45.45 -2.17
C VAL A 5 -15.12 46.28 -1.66
N SER A 6 -15.16 46.68 -0.38
CA SER A 6 -14.03 47.36 0.25
C SER A 6 -12.74 46.57 0.06
N PRO A 7 -11.63 47.21 -0.36
CA PRO A 7 -10.36 46.54 -0.59
C PRO A 7 -9.88 45.89 0.71
N ARG A 8 -9.64 44.58 0.65
CA ARG A 8 -9.18 43.80 1.80
C ARG A 8 -7.67 43.94 1.94
N THR A 9 -7.20 44.21 3.15
CA THR A 9 -5.76 44.31 3.42
C THR A 9 -5.13 42.91 3.44
N PRO A 10 -4.10 42.64 2.61
CA PRO A 10 -3.41 41.36 2.64
C PRO A 10 -2.55 41.21 3.91
N PRO A 11 -2.32 39.96 4.39
CA PRO A 11 -1.37 39.67 5.46
C PRO A 11 0.03 40.18 5.13
N GLU A 12 0.79 40.54 6.16
CA GLU A 12 2.16 41.03 6.01
C GLU A 12 3.02 40.05 5.18
N GLY A 13 3.70 40.57 4.16
CA GLY A 13 4.53 39.79 3.23
C GLY A 13 3.77 39.06 2.12
N LEU A 14 2.42 39.06 2.10
CA LEU A 14 1.65 38.51 0.98
C LEU A 14 1.50 39.56 -0.12
N ASN A 15 2.27 39.40 -1.20
CA ASN A 15 2.17 40.18 -2.44
C ASN A 15 2.21 39.24 -3.67
N VAL A 16 2.02 39.79 -4.87
CA VAL A 16 1.96 39.02 -6.13
C VAL A 16 3.21 38.15 -6.34
N ALA A 17 4.40 38.70 -6.10
CA ALA A 17 5.67 37.98 -6.26
C ALA A 17 5.81 36.83 -5.25
N ALA A 18 5.44 37.08 -3.99
CA ALA A 18 5.45 36.08 -2.93
C ALA A 18 4.46 34.94 -3.24
N LEU A 19 3.28 35.27 -3.77
CA LEU A 19 2.26 34.29 -4.12
C LEU A 19 2.66 33.41 -5.32
N ILE A 20 3.32 33.98 -6.34
CA ILE A 20 3.84 33.25 -7.51
C ILE A 20 4.99 32.31 -7.12
N SER A 21 5.86 32.73 -6.18
CA SER A 21 7.04 31.96 -5.77
C SER A 21 6.77 30.94 -4.65
N ALA A 22 5.66 31.09 -3.92
CA ALA A 22 5.38 30.26 -2.76
C ALA A 22 5.11 28.79 -3.09
N LYS A 23 5.64 27.92 -2.23
CA LYS A 23 5.46 26.47 -2.33
C LYS A 23 4.75 25.92 -1.09
N GLY A 24 3.87 24.95 -1.31
CA GLY A 24 3.37 24.00 -0.31
C GLY A 24 3.02 24.58 1.06
N ALA A 25 3.99 24.64 1.97
CA ALA A 25 3.82 25.14 3.34
C ALA A 25 3.52 26.64 3.42
N GLN A 26 4.15 27.48 2.59
CA GLN A 26 3.91 28.93 2.59
C GLN A 26 2.49 29.28 2.12
N LEU A 27 2.01 28.62 1.06
CA LEU A 27 0.62 28.76 0.61
C LEU A 27 -0.37 28.35 1.70
N ARG A 28 -0.12 27.23 2.39
CA ARG A 28 -0.98 26.80 3.50
C ARG A 28 -1.01 27.80 4.64
N PHE A 29 0.16 28.35 5.02
CA PHE A 29 0.26 29.36 6.06
C PHE A 29 -0.61 30.59 5.74
N TRP A 30 -0.50 31.13 4.52
CA TRP A 30 -1.33 32.28 4.11
C TRP A 30 -2.81 31.94 3.99
N ILE A 31 -3.18 30.74 3.52
CA ILE A 31 -4.58 30.29 3.51
C ILE A 31 -5.15 30.26 4.94
N ILE A 32 -4.39 29.73 5.91
CA ILE A 32 -4.82 29.69 7.32
C ILE A 32 -5.00 31.12 7.85
N LYS A 33 -3.99 31.98 7.68
CA LYS A 33 -4.05 33.38 8.12
C LYS A 33 -5.20 34.16 7.50
N THR A 34 -5.45 33.93 6.22
CA THR A 34 -6.58 34.54 5.51
C THR A 34 -7.90 34.05 6.09
N ASN A 35 -8.07 32.75 6.30
CA ASN A 35 -9.29 32.17 6.87
C ASN A 35 -9.58 32.65 8.30
N GLU A 36 -8.52 32.81 9.11
CA GLU A 36 -8.62 33.40 10.46
C GLU A 36 -9.15 34.83 10.40
N ALA A 37 -8.71 35.62 9.42
CA ALA A 37 -9.13 37.01 9.25
C ALA A 37 -10.48 37.18 8.54
N SER A 38 -10.90 36.21 7.73
CA SER A 38 -12.01 36.40 6.77
C SER A 38 -13.37 35.86 7.18
N GLU A 39 -13.50 35.14 8.30
CA GLU A 39 -14.68 34.35 8.73
C GLU A 39 -15.20 33.32 7.70
N LYS A 40 -14.66 33.35 6.47
CA LYS A 40 -14.99 32.52 5.33
C LYS A 40 -13.79 31.66 4.97
N LYS A 41 -14.08 30.46 4.49
CA LYS A 41 -13.05 29.50 4.06
C LYS A 41 -12.64 29.80 2.61
N VAL A 42 -11.48 30.40 2.43
CA VAL A 42 -10.85 30.66 1.15
C VAL A 42 -10.09 29.41 0.72
N LEU A 43 -10.67 28.63 -0.19
CA LEU A 43 -10.06 27.41 -0.71
C LEU A 43 -9.25 27.71 -1.97
N GLY A 44 -7.96 27.97 -1.81
CA GLY A 44 -6.98 27.93 -2.90
C GLY A 44 -6.93 29.15 -3.84
N GLN A 45 -7.82 30.13 -3.69
CA GLN A 45 -7.87 31.33 -4.52
C GLN A 45 -7.49 32.60 -3.73
N LEU A 46 -6.28 32.62 -3.17
CA LEU A 46 -5.75 33.82 -2.49
C LEU A 46 -5.65 35.02 -3.44
N ALA A 47 -5.32 34.77 -4.71
CA ALA A 47 -5.21 35.82 -5.71
C ALA A 47 -6.56 36.53 -5.93
N ASP A 48 -7.62 35.78 -6.20
CA ASP A 48 -8.97 36.34 -6.40
C ASP A 48 -9.49 37.01 -5.12
N TYR A 49 -9.19 36.42 -3.96
CA TYR A 49 -9.66 36.93 -2.67
C TYR A 49 -9.11 38.34 -2.36
N TYR A 50 -7.86 38.61 -2.71
CA TYR A 50 -7.18 39.90 -2.51
C TYR A 50 -7.13 40.78 -3.76
N GLY A 51 -7.66 40.30 -4.90
CA GLY A 51 -7.62 41.03 -6.17
C GLY A 51 -6.21 41.13 -6.78
N PHE A 52 -5.35 40.15 -6.55
CA PHE A 52 -4.03 40.10 -7.17
C PHE A 52 -4.14 39.65 -8.63
N ASP A 53 -3.72 40.52 -9.55
CA ASP A 53 -3.56 40.16 -10.95
C ASP A 53 -2.25 39.38 -11.16
N LEU A 54 -2.37 38.05 -11.28
CA LEU A 54 -1.24 37.16 -11.51
C LEU A 54 -0.64 37.28 -12.92
N THR A 55 -1.30 38.00 -13.84
CA THR A 55 -0.77 38.22 -15.21
C THR A 55 0.32 39.28 -15.25
N VAL A 56 0.36 40.15 -14.25
CA VAL A 56 1.42 41.15 -14.07
C VAL A 56 2.60 40.48 -13.38
N ILE A 57 3.47 39.84 -14.16
CA ILE A 57 4.76 39.35 -13.65
C ILE A 57 5.58 40.57 -13.23
N PRO A 58 5.81 40.80 -11.93
CA PRO A 58 6.57 41.96 -11.50
C PRO A 58 8.00 41.79 -12.03
N ARG A 59 8.49 42.73 -12.83
CA ARG A 59 9.91 42.82 -13.25
C ARG A 59 10.83 43.28 -12.10
N GLY A 60 10.48 42.92 -10.87
CA GLY A 60 11.21 43.29 -9.67
C GLY A 60 12.39 42.36 -9.44
N ASP A 61 13.52 42.96 -9.07
CA ASP A 61 14.72 42.28 -8.59
C ASP A 61 14.32 41.14 -7.66
N ALA A 62 14.84 39.94 -7.94
CA ALA A 62 14.54 38.74 -7.21
C ALA A 62 14.64 39.03 -5.72
N VAL A 63 13.48 39.09 -5.04
CA VAL A 63 13.43 39.05 -3.59
C VAL A 63 13.94 37.67 -3.25
N THR A 64 15.26 37.59 -3.00
CA THR A 64 15.92 36.42 -2.45
C THR A 64 15.07 35.99 -1.27
N ALA A 65 14.52 34.77 -1.36
CA ALA A 65 13.85 34.14 -0.24
C ALA A 65 14.73 34.39 0.99
N PRO A 66 14.16 34.80 2.15
CA PRO A 66 14.95 35.05 3.34
C PRO A 66 15.80 33.82 3.54
N THR A 67 17.09 33.99 3.26
CA THR A 67 18.04 32.90 3.35
C THR A 67 17.97 32.52 4.81
N VAL A 68 17.82 31.23 5.12
CA VAL A 68 17.88 30.79 6.51
C VAL A 68 19.27 31.16 6.97
N ASP A 69 19.35 32.36 7.55
CA ASP A 69 20.60 32.98 7.93
C ASP A 69 21.22 32.08 8.98
N GLU A 70 22.54 32.10 9.07
CA GLU A 70 23.27 31.35 10.08
C GLU A 70 22.70 31.67 11.48
N SER A 71 22.29 32.93 11.69
CA SER A 71 21.58 33.38 12.88
C SER A 71 20.25 32.67 13.17
N ILE A 72 19.47 32.27 12.14
CA ILE A 72 18.21 31.53 12.31
C ILE A 72 18.51 30.08 12.68
N ARG A 73 19.51 29.46 12.03
CA ARG A 73 19.95 28.10 12.39
C ARG A 73 20.47 28.05 13.82
N ASP A 74 21.28 29.02 14.21
CA ASP A 74 21.84 29.12 15.56
C ASP A 74 20.74 29.29 16.60
N ARG A 75 19.73 30.11 16.32
CA ARG A 75 18.59 30.29 17.23
C ARG A 75 17.74 29.03 17.35
N GLN A 76 17.47 28.33 16.24
CA GLN A 76 16.78 27.05 16.26
C GLN A 76 17.56 25.98 17.06
N TRP A 77 18.87 25.92 16.89
CA TRP A 77 19.73 25.02 17.67
C TRP A 77 19.75 25.38 19.16
N ALA A 78 19.84 26.67 19.50
CA ALA A 78 19.79 27.13 20.89
C ALA A 78 18.46 26.74 21.56
N ASP A 79 17.33 26.88 20.85
CA ASP A 79 16.01 26.47 21.36
C ASP A 79 15.94 24.96 21.59
N PHE A 80 16.50 24.14 20.69
CA PHE A 80 16.57 22.69 20.90
C PHE A 80 17.45 22.30 22.09
N VAL A 81 18.59 22.97 22.27
CA VAL A 81 19.47 22.73 23.44
C VAL A 81 18.73 23.06 24.74
N LYS A 82 18.01 24.18 24.77
CA LYS A 82 17.19 24.59 25.93
C LYS A 82 16.11 23.55 26.24
N LEU A 83 15.41 23.05 25.22
CA LEU A 83 14.40 22.00 25.37
C LEU A 83 15.01 20.71 25.96
N GLY A 84 16.21 20.34 25.52
CA GLY A 84 16.94 19.18 26.05
C GLY A 84 17.34 19.33 27.52
N VAL A 85 17.70 20.54 27.96
CA VAL A 85 17.97 20.84 29.38
C VAL A 85 16.70 20.70 30.21
N GLU A 86 15.59 21.30 29.76
CA GLU A 86 14.29 21.22 30.43
C GLU A 86 13.82 19.78 30.59
N TRP A 87 14.02 18.94 29.57
CA TRP A 87 13.69 17.51 29.65
C TRP A 87 14.56 16.79 30.68
N LYS A 88 15.87 17.05 30.72
CA LYS A 88 16.77 16.45 31.72
C LYS A 88 16.36 16.83 33.15
N GLU A 89 16.05 18.10 33.39
CA GLU A 89 15.58 18.57 34.70
C GLU A 89 14.23 17.97 35.09
N THR A 90 13.32 17.81 34.12
CA THR A 90 11.99 17.21 34.34
C THR A 90 12.12 15.74 34.75
N VAL A 91 13.00 14.98 34.08
CA VAL A 91 13.31 13.58 34.43
C VAL A 91 13.99 13.50 35.81
N ALA A 92 14.97 14.36 36.09
CA ALA A 92 15.65 14.39 37.39
C ALA A 92 14.69 14.70 38.55
N ALA A 93 13.65 15.49 38.29
CA ALA A 93 12.58 15.77 39.23
C ALA A 93 11.52 14.66 39.35
N GLY A 94 11.70 13.52 38.68
CA GLY A 94 10.75 12.40 38.69
C GLY A 94 9.43 12.68 37.97
N ARG A 95 9.37 13.70 37.11
CA ARG A 95 8.18 14.05 36.34
C ARG A 95 8.17 13.33 35.00
N VAL A 96 7.01 12.82 34.60
CA VAL A 96 6.82 12.16 33.30
C VAL A 96 6.70 13.23 32.21
N ILE A 97 7.57 13.17 31.21
CA ILE A 97 7.49 14.05 30.03
C ILE A 97 6.42 13.48 29.08
N SER A 98 5.26 14.14 29.02
CA SER A 98 4.23 13.81 28.04
C SER A 98 4.46 14.60 26.75
N LEU A 99 5.20 14.02 25.80
CA LEU A 99 5.47 14.62 24.48
C LEU A 99 4.20 14.78 23.62
N LEU A 100 3.15 14.05 23.97
CA LEU A 100 1.85 14.17 23.37
C LEU A 100 0.93 14.72 24.46
N THR A 101 0.36 15.89 24.23
CA THR A 101 -0.83 16.30 24.98
C THR A 101 -1.89 15.24 24.67
N THR A 102 -2.15 14.33 25.62
CA THR A 102 -3.35 13.53 25.53
C THR A 102 -4.50 14.52 25.45
N PRO A 103 -5.35 14.46 24.41
CA PRO A 103 -6.50 15.34 24.34
C PRO A 103 -7.29 15.10 25.63
N LYS A 104 -7.54 16.17 26.40
CA LYS A 104 -8.41 16.14 27.58
C LYS A 104 -9.83 15.81 27.11
N SER A 105 -10.07 14.55 26.79
CA SER A 105 -11.39 14.05 26.46
C SER A 105 -12.08 13.70 27.76
N LYS A 106 -13.03 14.55 28.16
CA LYS A 106 -14.02 14.25 29.22
C LYS A 106 -14.91 13.03 28.89
N ALA A 107 -14.77 12.41 27.72
CA ALA A 107 -15.67 11.37 27.25
C ALA A 107 -15.28 9.94 27.67
N VAL A 108 -14.19 9.74 28.43
CA VAL A 108 -13.70 8.39 28.77
C VAL A 108 -14.33 7.84 30.06
N GLU A 109 -14.89 8.68 30.94
CA GLU A 109 -15.58 8.20 32.15
C GLU A 109 -16.94 7.54 31.86
N ASP A 110 -17.65 7.93 30.79
CA ASP A 110 -18.95 7.32 30.45
C ASP A 110 -18.85 5.93 29.80
N VAL A 111 -17.71 5.58 29.19
CA VAL A 111 -17.54 4.28 28.52
C VAL A 111 -17.31 3.15 29.53
N SER A 112 -16.71 3.45 30.68
CA SER A 112 -16.50 2.45 31.75
C SER A 112 -17.81 2.01 32.42
N ILE A 113 -18.86 2.83 32.38
CA ILE A 113 -20.19 2.49 32.93
C ILE A 113 -20.98 1.61 31.96
N LEU A 114 -20.77 1.75 30.65
CA LEU A 114 -21.46 0.97 29.62
C LEU A 114 -20.93 -0.47 29.49
N LEU A 115 -19.63 -0.71 29.67
CA LEU A 115 -19.05 -2.07 29.61
C LEU A 115 -19.46 -2.98 30.78
N ALA A 116 -19.84 -2.42 31.93
CA ALA A 116 -20.28 -3.22 33.09
C ALA A 116 -21.71 -3.77 32.92
N ALA A 117 -22.55 -3.14 32.08
CA ALA A 117 -23.92 -3.57 31.85
C ALA A 117 -24.04 -4.74 30.85
N GLU A 118 -23.08 -4.89 29.93
CA GLU A 118 -23.15 -5.89 28.86
C GLU A 118 -22.65 -7.28 29.26
N SER A 119 -21.96 -7.38 30.41
CA SER A 119 -21.41 -8.64 30.94
C SER A 119 -22.48 -9.55 31.60
N HIS A 120 -23.70 -9.05 31.85
CA HIS A 120 -24.76 -9.83 32.52
C HIS A 120 -25.75 -10.51 31.57
N THR A 121 -25.75 -10.19 30.28
CA THR A 121 -26.74 -10.70 29.30
C THR A 121 -26.31 -11.94 28.52
N LEU A 122 -25.05 -12.40 28.66
CA LEU A 122 -24.54 -13.54 27.87
C LEU A 122 -24.47 -14.88 28.63
N ALA A 123 -25.06 -14.97 29.84
CA ALA A 123 -24.98 -16.17 30.67
C ALA A 123 -26.22 -17.11 30.62
N THR A 124 -27.24 -16.85 29.79
CA THR A 124 -28.51 -17.61 29.84
C THR A 124 -29.02 -18.23 28.54
N GLU A 125 -28.27 -18.22 27.44
CA GLU A 125 -28.66 -18.97 26.22
C GLU A 125 -27.58 -19.96 25.82
N ASN A 126 -27.64 -21.16 26.39
CA ASN A 126 -27.09 -22.38 25.77
C ASN A 126 -27.63 -23.61 26.50
N HIS A 127 -28.85 -24.01 26.16
CA HIS A 127 -29.27 -25.41 26.22
C HIS A 127 -30.36 -25.67 25.16
N GLU A 128 -30.26 -26.84 24.54
CA GLU A 128 -31.16 -27.46 23.54
C GLU A 128 -30.91 -27.17 22.06
N SER A 129 -30.22 -28.09 21.38
CA SER A 129 -30.92 -29.07 20.53
C SER A 129 -29.95 -30.08 19.91
N THR A 130 -30.15 -31.33 20.32
CA THR A 130 -29.49 -32.54 19.88
C THR A 130 -30.34 -33.22 18.80
N SER A 131 -29.69 -33.74 17.75
CA SER A 131 -30.16 -34.75 16.77
C SER A 131 -30.95 -34.28 15.56
N GLN A 132 -30.42 -34.53 14.35
CA GLN A 132 -30.93 -35.61 13.48
C GLN A 132 -30.09 -35.69 12.19
N ILE A 133 -29.50 -36.87 11.97
CA ILE A 133 -28.79 -37.29 10.76
C ILE A 133 -29.82 -37.94 9.83
N ASN A 134 -29.91 -37.48 8.58
CA ASN A 134 -30.61 -38.19 7.51
C ASN A 134 -29.60 -38.61 6.42
N PRO A 135 -29.70 -39.84 5.88
CA PRO A 135 -28.75 -40.34 4.88
C PRO A 135 -29.15 -39.99 3.44
N LEU A 136 -28.11 -39.98 2.62
CA LEU A 136 -28.03 -39.66 1.19
C LEU A 136 -28.78 -40.68 0.30
N PRO A 137 -29.47 -40.27 -0.79
CA PRO A 137 -30.08 -41.20 -1.74
C PRO A 137 -29.10 -41.64 -2.84
N SER A 138 -29.05 -42.96 -3.04
CA SER A 138 -28.33 -43.67 -4.09
C SER A 138 -29.02 -43.53 -5.46
N HIS A 139 -28.24 -43.32 -6.52
CA HIS A 139 -28.66 -43.58 -7.90
C HIS A 139 -27.71 -44.57 -8.60
N PRO A 140 -28.23 -45.41 -9.52
CA PRO A 140 -27.47 -46.50 -10.14
C PRO A 140 -26.68 -46.03 -11.36
N ALA A 141 -25.43 -46.51 -11.48
CA ALA A 141 -24.61 -46.36 -12.67
C ALA A 141 -24.78 -47.58 -13.59
N ALA A 142 -25.07 -47.30 -14.87
CA ALA A 142 -25.07 -48.26 -15.96
C ALA A 142 -23.64 -48.63 -16.36
N SER A 143 -23.48 -49.90 -16.75
CA SER A 143 -22.25 -50.54 -17.20
C SER A 143 -21.79 -50.04 -18.56
N VAL A 144 -20.50 -49.77 -18.71
CA VAL A 144 -19.75 -50.04 -19.95
C VAL A 144 -18.36 -50.57 -19.59
N ILE A 145 -18.02 -51.65 -20.26
CA ILE A 145 -16.84 -52.51 -20.16
C ILE A 145 -15.69 -51.84 -20.90
N GLU A 146 -14.49 -51.75 -20.31
CA GLU A 146 -13.25 -52.18 -21.00
C GLU A 146 -12.04 -52.29 -20.06
N LYS A 147 -11.20 -53.27 -20.41
CA LYS A 147 -10.07 -53.86 -19.67
C LYS A 147 -8.89 -52.90 -19.47
N GLU A 148 -8.32 -52.92 -18.27
CA GLU A 148 -6.90 -52.62 -18.04
C GLU A 148 -6.17 -53.81 -17.39
N PRO A 149 -4.85 -53.97 -17.63
CA PRO A 149 -4.04 -55.06 -17.11
C PRO A 149 -3.53 -54.80 -15.69
N SER A 150 -3.53 -55.87 -14.88
CA SER A 150 -3.07 -55.92 -13.50
C SER A 150 -1.60 -55.54 -13.33
N ILE A 151 -1.34 -54.60 -12.42
CA ILE A 151 -0.05 -54.43 -11.74
C ILE A 151 -0.27 -54.66 -10.25
N THR A 152 0.33 -55.74 -9.75
CA THR A 152 0.34 -56.14 -8.33
C THR A 152 1.36 -55.28 -7.57
N VAL A 153 0.90 -54.52 -6.58
CA VAL A 153 1.77 -53.85 -5.61
C VAL A 153 1.49 -54.46 -4.23
N HIS A 154 2.56 -55.00 -3.63
CA HIS A 154 2.57 -55.53 -2.27
C HIS A 154 2.28 -54.42 -1.25
N ALA A 155 1.30 -54.65 -0.38
CA ALA A 155 1.02 -53.83 0.78
C ALA A 155 1.76 -54.41 2.00
N ASP A 156 2.80 -53.72 2.46
CA ASP A 156 3.42 -53.97 3.76
C ASP A 156 2.54 -53.41 4.87
N ASN A 157 2.28 -54.29 5.84
CA ASN A 157 1.33 -54.12 6.93
C ASN A 157 2.07 -53.54 8.14
N LEU A 158 2.02 -52.22 8.33
CA LEU A 158 2.59 -51.56 9.51
C LEU A 158 1.57 -51.50 10.65
N SER A 159 1.82 -52.36 11.64
CA SER A 159 1.14 -52.45 12.93
C SER A 159 1.37 -51.19 13.77
N ILE A 160 0.29 -50.45 14.05
CA ILE A 160 0.29 -49.30 14.96
C ILE A 160 -0.08 -49.79 16.36
N ASN A 161 0.93 -50.00 17.20
CA ASN A 161 0.74 -50.26 18.62
C ASN A 161 0.44 -48.95 19.35
N SER A 162 -0.81 -48.80 19.79
CA SER A 162 -1.27 -47.69 20.62
C SER A 162 -0.84 -47.92 22.07
N THR A 163 0.21 -47.21 22.50
CA THR A 163 0.65 -47.17 23.91
C THR A 163 0.23 -45.84 24.53
N ALA A 164 -0.70 -45.93 25.48
CA ALA A 164 -1.15 -44.81 26.29
C ALA A 164 -0.01 -44.31 27.20
N SER A 165 0.65 -43.23 26.79
CA SER A 165 1.60 -42.50 27.63
C SER A 165 0.85 -41.51 28.53
N LYS A 166 0.93 -41.76 29.84
CA LYS A 166 0.63 -40.79 30.90
C LYS A 166 1.47 -39.53 30.68
N ILE A 167 0.81 -38.42 30.34
CA ILE A 167 1.44 -37.10 30.28
C ILE A 167 1.65 -36.64 31.72
N SER A 168 2.89 -36.77 32.20
CA SER A 168 3.33 -36.18 33.46
C SER A 168 3.63 -34.70 33.22
N THR A 169 2.82 -33.83 33.83
CA THR A 169 3.00 -32.38 33.84
C THR A 169 4.31 -32.03 34.55
N THR A 170 5.38 -31.94 33.79
CA THR A 170 6.65 -31.38 34.25
C THR A 170 6.64 -29.88 33.97
N ASN A 171 6.79 -29.07 35.02
CA ASN A 171 7.01 -27.63 34.93
C ASN A 171 8.22 -27.39 34.03
N ARG A 172 7.96 -27.02 32.77
CA ARG A 172 8.99 -26.65 31.81
C ARG A 172 9.36 -25.20 32.10
N ASP A 173 10.54 -25.01 32.70
CA ASP A 173 11.22 -23.72 32.75
C ASP A 173 11.19 -23.11 31.34
N MET A 174 10.41 -22.03 31.22
CA MET A 174 10.24 -21.26 30.00
C MET A 174 11.60 -20.62 29.69
N PRO A 175 12.26 -20.96 28.57
CA PRO A 175 13.53 -20.35 28.23
C PRO A 175 13.32 -18.83 28.14
N HIS A 176 13.97 -18.09 29.04
CA HIS A 176 13.99 -16.64 29.03
C HIS A 176 14.50 -16.18 27.66
N HIS A 177 13.59 -15.72 26.81
CA HIS A 177 13.95 -15.06 25.57
C HIS A 177 14.83 -13.86 25.94
N PRO A 178 16.04 -13.71 25.38
CA PRO A 178 16.87 -12.56 25.65
C PRO A 178 16.09 -11.31 25.22
N THR A 179 15.67 -10.51 26.19
CA THR A 179 15.02 -9.22 25.97
C THR A 179 16.05 -8.31 25.32
N LEU A 180 16.03 -8.23 23.99
CA LEU A 180 16.82 -7.24 23.27
C LEU A 180 16.41 -5.85 23.75
N PRO A 181 17.36 -4.92 23.93
CA PRO A 181 17.04 -3.55 24.33
C PRO A 181 16.06 -2.95 23.31
N ALA A 182 15.01 -2.31 23.83
CA ALA A 182 13.92 -1.75 23.01
C ALA A 182 14.43 -0.83 21.88
N ASP A 183 15.55 -0.14 22.11
CA ASP A 183 16.20 0.75 21.15
C ASP A 183 16.76 0.00 19.94
N ALA A 184 17.37 -1.17 20.13
CA ALA A 184 17.88 -1.98 19.03
C ALA A 184 16.75 -2.49 18.13
N LEU A 185 15.59 -2.78 18.73
CA LEU A 185 14.39 -3.19 18.00
C LEU A 185 13.80 -2.03 17.19
N LEU A 186 13.79 -0.80 17.73
CA LEU A 186 13.32 0.39 17.00
C LEU A 186 14.23 0.80 15.83
N ASP A 187 15.54 0.66 16.00
CA ASP A 187 16.52 0.93 14.94
C ASP A 187 16.40 -0.06 13.78
N ASP A 188 16.23 -1.35 14.07
CA ASP A 188 16.06 -2.38 13.04
C ASP A 188 14.79 -2.12 12.21
N LEU A 189 13.73 -1.65 12.86
CA LEU A 189 12.47 -1.32 12.18
C LEU A 189 12.54 -0.06 11.34
N SER A 190 13.26 0.95 11.82
CA SER A 190 13.48 2.17 11.04
C SER A 190 14.26 1.84 9.76
N LYS A 191 15.27 0.97 9.86
CA LYS A 191 16.00 0.44 8.71
C LYS A 191 15.12 -0.37 7.77
N GLU A 192 14.23 -1.21 8.28
CA GLU A 192 13.29 -1.98 7.46
C GLU A 192 12.32 -1.07 6.68
N ILE A 193 11.79 -0.04 7.33
CA ILE A 193 10.91 0.97 6.72
C ILE A 193 11.64 1.80 5.67
N GLU A 194 12.87 2.25 5.97
CA GLU A 194 13.70 2.95 5.00
C GLU A 194 14.06 2.05 3.81
N GLY A 195 14.31 0.77 4.07
CA GLY A 195 14.56 -0.25 3.05
C GLY A 195 13.37 -0.39 2.09
N LEU A 196 12.13 -0.30 2.58
CA LEU A 196 10.96 -0.26 1.70
C LEU A 196 10.97 0.96 0.77
N ALA A 197 11.44 2.12 1.22
CA ALA A 197 11.35 3.34 0.43
C ALA A 197 12.36 3.37 -0.73
N ARG A 198 13.49 2.67 -0.58
CA ARG A 198 14.64 2.75 -1.51
C ARG A 198 14.65 1.71 -2.64
N CYS A 199 13.76 0.72 -2.64
CA CYS A 199 13.72 -0.27 -3.72
C CYS A 199 13.13 0.34 -5.01
N GLU A 200 14.00 0.63 -5.98
CA GLU A 200 13.62 1.17 -7.30
C GLU A 200 13.48 0.08 -8.37
N GLY A 201 14.16 -1.07 -8.19
CA GLY A 201 14.19 -2.17 -9.14
C GLY A 201 13.05 -3.19 -8.97
N LEU A 202 12.64 -3.80 -10.09
CA LEU A 202 11.66 -4.88 -10.11
C LEU A 202 12.15 -6.12 -9.34
N ARG A 203 13.45 -6.44 -9.46
CA ARG A 203 14.13 -7.55 -8.77
C ARG A 203 14.12 -7.34 -7.25
N ASP A 204 14.52 -6.15 -6.80
CA ASP A 204 14.58 -5.81 -5.37
C ASP A 204 13.21 -5.91 -4.71
N ILE A 205 12.17 -5.47 -5.41
CA ILE A 205 10.79 -5.52 -4.90
C ILE A 205 10.34 -6.98 -4.73
N ILE A 206 10.60 -7.84 -5.71
CA ILE A 206 10.26 -9.27 -5.61
C ILE A 206 11.02 -9.91 -4.44
N GLN A 207 12.33 -9.67 -4.35
CA GLN A 207 13.16 -10.19 -3.26
C GLN A 207 12.66 -9.73 -1.88
N GLN A 208 12.19 -8.49 -1.78
CA GLN A 208 11.64 -7.95 -0.54
C GLN A 208 10.30 -8.56 -0.13
N VAL A 209 9.47 -8.97 -1.10
CA VAL A 209 8.24 -9.71 -0.79
C VAL A 209 8.59 -11.12 -0.32
N GLU A 210 9.51 -11.79 -1.02
CA GLU A 210 9.96 -13.15 -0.69
C GLU A 210 10.66 -13.27 0.66
N SER A 211 11.43 -12.25 1.05
CA SER A 211 12.07 -12.21 2.37
C SER A 211 11.07 -12.05 3.52
N GLY A 212 9.79 -11.81 3.21
CA GLY A 212 8.72 -11.61 4.20
C GLY A 212 8.70 -10.21 4.81
N ALA A 213 9.55 -9.28 4.37
CA ALA A 213 9.55 -7.91 4.90
C ALA A 213 8.17 -7.26 4.70
N VAL A 214 7.61 -7.34 3.49
CA VAL A 214 6.28 -6.80 3.18
C VAL A 214 5.18 -7.42 4.09
N ALA A 215 5.27 -8.73 4.36
CA ALA A 215 4.34 -9.42 5.25
C ALA A 215 4.48 -8.96 6.71
N LYS A 216 5.71 -8.74 7.22
CA LYS A 216 5.95 -8.21 8.56
C LYS A 216 5.34 -6.83 8.75
N ILE A 217 5.52 -5.94 7.76
CA ILE A 217 4.93 -4.59 7.79
C ILE A 217 3.40 -4.64 7.77
N ARG A 218 2.81 -5.54 6.97
CA ARG A 218 1.36 -5.76 7.00
C ARG A 218 0.90 -6.31 8.35
N ALA A 219 1.57 -7.31 8.91
CA ALA A 219 1.19 -7.89 10.19
C ALA A 219 1.24 -6.87 11.33
N ARG A 220 2.19 -5.92 11.25
CA ARG A 220 2.40 -4.90 12.27
C ARG A 220 1.46 -3.70 12.16
N TYR A 221 1.33 -3.14 10.95
CA TYR A 221 0.61 -1.89 10.74
C TYR A 221 -0.76 -2.10 10.08
N GLY A 222 -0.89 -3.16 9.28
CA GLY A 222 -2.11 -3.46 8.54
C GLY A 222 -3.24 -3.98 9.43
N PRO A 223 -4.46 -4.08 8.88
CA PRO A 223 -5.57 -4.73 9.56
C PRO A 223 -5.22 -6.21 9.83
N SER A 224 -5.48 -6.69 11.05
CA SER A 224 -5.40 -8.12 11.37
C SER A 224 -6.39 -8.89 10.49
N ASP A 225 -5.85 -9.73 9.62
CA ASP A 225 -6.48 -10.67 8.68
C ASP A 225 -7.98 -10.47 8.36
N GLY A 226 -8.23 -9.85 7.21
CA GLY A 226 -9.46 -10.00 6.43
C GLY A 226 -10.69 -9.26 6.96
N ARG A 227 -10.69 -8.78 8.20
CA ARG A 227 -11.75 -7.91 8.70
C ARG A 227 -11.35 -6.44 8.54
N ARG A 228 -12.34 -5.55 8.41
CA ARG A 228 -12.15 -4.10 8.54
C ARG A 228 -11.79 -3.74 9.99
N GLY A 229 -10.77 -4.39 10.54
CA GLY A 229 -10.26 -4.14 11.87
C GLY A 229 -9.59 -2.78 11.95
N THR A 230 -9.42 -2.31 13.18
CA THR A 230 -8.70 -1.07 13.48
C THR A 230 -7.23 -1.26 13.08
N ALA A 231 -6.87 -0.75 11.91
CA ALA A 231 -5.47 -0.70 11.49
C ALA A 231 -4.70 0.30 12.35
N ASP A 232 -3.38 0.15 12.41
CA ASP A 232 -2.52 1.13 13.05
C ASP A 232 -2.74 2.52 12.40
N PRO A 233 -2.78 3.63 13.15
CA PRO A 233 -2.94 4.98 12.60
C PRO A 233 -1.90 5.34 11.52
N SER A 234 -0.74 4.69 11.50
CA SER A 234 0.29 4.86 10.49
C SER A 234 0.09 4.03 9.21
N TRP A 235 -0.84 3.06 9.20
CA TRP A 235 -1.14 2.21 8.04
C TRP A 235 -1.37 2.97 6.73
N PRO A 236 -2.08 4.12 6.70
CA PRO A 236 -2.26 4.87 5.45
C PRO A 236 -0.95 5.26 4.76
N LYS A 237 0.16 5.41 5.51
CA LYS A 237 1.48 5.70 4.96
C LYS A 237 2.05 4.52 4.15
N TYR A 238 1.82 3.30 4.62
CA TYR A 238 2.40 2.07 4.05
C TYR A 238 1.47 1.33 3.10
N LYS A 239 0.15 1.48 3.28
CA LYS A 239 -0.90 0.76 2.57
C LYS A 239 -0.64 0.67 1.08
N ASN A 240 -0.42 1.82 0.43
CA ASN A 240 -0.25 1.85 -1.02
C ASN A 240 1.02 1.14 -1.48
N ILE A 241 2.12 1.24 -0.74
CA ILE A 241 3.39 0.58 -1.08
C ILE A 241 3.24 -0.93 -0.91
N VAL A 242 2.76 -1.37 0.26
CA VAL A 242 2.55 -2.79 0.58
C VAL A 242 1.57 -3.43 -0.40
N SER A 243 0.40 -2.84 -0.62
CA SER A 243 -0.60 -3.39 -1.54
C SER A 243 -0.11 -3.47 -2.99
N LYS A 244 0.69 -2.50 -3.45
CA LYS A 244 1.25 -2.56 -4.81
C LYS A 244 2.30 -3.69 -4.94
N ARG A 245 3.16 -3.88 -3.92
CA ARG A 245 4.19 -4.93 -3.92
C ARG A 245 3.59 -6.32 -3.89
N GLU A 246 2.59 -6.53 -3.05
CA GLU A 246 1.87 -7.80 -3.02
C GLU A 246 1.12 -8.08 -4.32
N ARG A 247 0.51 -7.06 -4.93
CA ARG A 247 -0.14 -7.23 -6.24
C ARG A 247 0.88 -7.65 -7.30
N LEU A 248 2.08 -7.06 -7.30
CA LEU A 248 3.15 -7.50 -8.21
C LEU A 248 3.55 -8.95 -7.97
N TYR A 249 3.75 -9.34 -6.71
CA TYR A 249 4.09 -10.70 -6.37
C TYR A 249 2.98 -11.68 -6.75
N ARG A 250 1.71 -11.27 -6.64
CA ARG A 250 0.56 -12.05 -7.11
C ARG A 250 0.63 -12.31 -8.61
N ILE A 251 0.95 -11.30 -9.42
CA ILE A 251 1.13 -11.47 -10.86
C ILE A 251 2.24 -12.50 -11.14
N LEU A 252 3.37 -12.39 -10.43
CA LEU A 252 4.46 -13.36 -10.56
C LEU A 252 3.99 -14.78 -10.19
N SER A 253 3.28 -14.96 -9.07
CA SER A 253 2.88 -16.27 -8.58
C SER A 253 1.74 -16.90 -9.38
N GLU A 254 0.73 -16.12 -9.75
CA GLU A 254 -0.50 -16.60 -10.40
C GLU A 254 -0.34 -16.66 -11.93
N ASP A 255 0.06 -15.55 -12.58
CA ASP A 255 0.14 -15.50 -14.05
C ASP A 255 1.43 -16.12 -14.60
N PHE A 256 2.53 -16.07 -13.85
CA PHE A 256 3.83 -16.59 -14.29
C PHE A 256 4.23 -17.88 -13.58
N ALA A 257 3.34 -18.46 -12.76
CA ALA A 257 3.60 -19.69 -12.00
C ALA A 257 4.89 -19.64 -11.14
N GLY A 258 5.30 -18.44 -10.71
CA GLY A 258 6.55 -18.21 -9.99
C GLY A 258 7.81 -18.20 -10.86
N ASP A 259 7.70 -18.33 -12.18
CA ASP A 259 8.84 -18.24 -13.10
C ASP A 259 9.34 -16.79 -13.23
N LYS A 260 10.32 -16.47 -12.39
CA LYS A 260 10.98 -15.15 -12.37
C LYS A 260 11.63 -14.82 -13.70
N GLN A 261 12.23 -15.79 -14.40
CA GLN A 261 12.97 -15.52 -15.62
C GLN A 261 12.01 -15.13 -16.74
N ARG A 262 10.92 -15.88 -16.91
CA ARG A 262 9.85 -15.53 -17.85
C ARG A 262 9.22 -14.18 -17.50
N PHE A 263 8.97 -13.92 -16.22
CA PHE A 263 8.44 -12.65 -15.73
C PHE A 263 9.36 -11.46 -16.09
N PHE A 264 10.66 -11.55 -15.77
CA PHE A 264 11.61 -10.48 -16.08
C PHE A 264 11.74 -10.28 -17.59
N THR A 265 11.87 -11.37 -18.35
CA THR A 265 11.95 -11.32 -19.82
C THR A 265 10.73 -10.64 -20.42
N PHE A 266 9.53 -10.94 -19.90
CA PHE A 266 8.28 -10.35 -20.37
C PHE A 266 8.21 -8.84 -20.12
N PHE A 267 8.75 -8.36 -19.00
CA PHE A 267 8.73 -6.95 -18.60
C PHE A 267 10.01 -6.17 -18.96
N THR A 268 10.97 -6.78 -19.66
CA THR A 268 12.10 -6.07 -20.24
C THR A 268 11.62 -5.13 -21.34
N VAL A 269 11.98 -3.85 -21.26
CA VAL A 269 11.66 -2.87 -22.29
C VAL A 269 12.62 -3.11 -23.46
N PRO A 270 12.12 -3.36 -24.69
CA PRO A 270 12.98 -3.38 -25.87
C PRO A 270 13.73 -2.05 -25.93
N GLN A 271 15.06 -2.10 -25.97
CA GLN A 271 15.89 -0.92 -26.15
C GLN A 271 15.60 -0.36 -27.54
N ILE A 272 14.58 0.51 -27.66
CA ILE A 272 14.34 1.26 -28.88
C ILE A 272 15.56 2.18 -28.99
N PRO A 273 16.39 2.05 -30.04
CA PRO A 273 17.58 2.87 -30.19
C PRO A 273 17.12 4.33 -30.21
N LYS A 274 17.30 5.02 -29.08
CA LYS A 274 16.93 6.43 -28.95
C LYS A 274 17.73 7.15 -30.02
N LYS A 275 17.05 7.76 -31.00
CA LYS A 275 17.70 8.60 -32.02
C LYS A 275 18.51 9.64 -31.25
N ARG A 276 19.83 9.46 -31.22
CA ARG A 276 20.79 10.26 -30.46
C ARG A 276 20.55 11.73 -30.78
N LYS A 277 19.78 12.44 -29.94
CA LYS A 277 19.86 13.90 -29.90
C LYS A 277 21.27 14.17 -29.43
N ARG A 278 22.07 14.78 -30.31
CA ARG A 278 23.48 15.12 -30.12
C ARG A 278 23.65 15.86 -28.78
N ALA A 279 23.95 15.13 -27.72
CA ALA A 279 24.40 15.67 -26.46
C ALA A 279 25.48 14.74 -25.94
N LYS A 280 26.64 15.38 -25.78
CA LYS A 280 27.93 14.93 -25.31
C LYS A 280 27.77 14.37 -23.89
N GLU A 281 27.58 13.06 -23.76
CA GLU A 281 27.61 12.37 -22.46
C GLU A 281 28.57 11.19 -22.52
N GLU A 282 29.32 11.06 -21.43
CA GLU A 282 30.45 10.16 -21.21
C GLU A 282 30.08 8.69 -21.45
N PRO A 283 31.08 7.85 -21.76
CA PRO A 283 30.92 6.41 -21.81
C PRO A 283 30.76 5.87 -20.39
N GLU A 284 29.58 6.05 -19.78
CA GLU A 284 29.17 5.27 -18.63
C GLU A 284 29.17 3.78 -19.04
N SER A 285 29.77 2.98 -18.18
CA SER A 285 30.11 1.58 -18.39
C SER A 285 28.94 0.78 -18.96
N LEU A 286 29.21 0.13 -20.09
CA LEU A 286 28.32 -0.67 -20.92
C LEU A 286 27.93 -2.01 -20.26
N GLU A 287 27.81 -2.07 -18.93
CA GLU A 287 27.22 -3.25 -18.29
C GLU A 287 25.73 -3.22 -18.55
N ASP A 288 25.23 -4.29 -19.17
CA ASP A 288 23.86 -4.54 -19.61
C ASP A 288 22.84 -4.40 -18.47
N SER A 289 22.58 -3.18 -18.01
CA SER A 289 21.53 -2.90 -17.05
C SER A 289 20.20 -3.11 -17.77
N GLU A 290 19.65 -4.32 -17.63
CA GLU A 290 18.34 -4.71 -18.13
C GLU A 290 17.30 -3.66 -17.70
N HIS A 291 16.79 -2.91 -18.67
CA HIS A 291 15.82 -1.86 -18.39
C HIS A 291 14.43 -2.46 -18.28
N PHE A 292 13.99 -2.73 -17.07
CA PHE A 292 12.63 -3.22 -16.81
C PHE A 292 11.60 -2.11 -16.91
N ARG A 293 10.37 -2.47 -17.29
CA ARG A 293 9.22 -1.59 -17.09
C ARG A 293 9.13 -1.24 -15.61
N SER A 294 8.79 0.01 -15.31
CA SER A 294 8.70 0.44 -13.93
C SER A 294 7.62 -0.36 -13.19
N PHE A 295 7.95 -0.83 -11.99
CA PHE A 295 7.04 -1.57 -11.12
C PHE A 295 5.66 -0.91 -11.02
N ARG A 296 5.64 0.42 -10.86
CA ARG A 296 4.39 1.19 -10.77
C ARG A 296 3.50 1.00 -11.99
N LYS A 297 4.08 1.02 -13.20
CA LYS A 297 3.35 0.85 -14.45
C LYS A 297 2.74 -0.55 -14.56
N ILE A 298 3.48 -1.59 -14.17
CA ILE A 298 2.99 -2.98 -14.18
C ILE A 298 1.77 -3.12 -13.26
N VAL A 299 1.86 -2.64 -12.03
CA VAL A 299 0.78 -2.76 -11.03
C VAL A 299 -0.46 -1.94 -11.39
N GLU A 300 -0.28 -0.79 -12.04
CA GLU A 300 -1.38 0.06 -12.51
C GLU A 300 -2.03 -0.50 -13.78
N ALA A 301 -1.30 -1.28 -14.58
CA ALA A 301 -1.79 -1.95 -15.79
C ALA A 301 -2.64 -3.20 -15.52
N ALA A 302 -2.39 -3.91 -14.40
CA ALA A 302 -3.11 -5.14 -14.04
C ALA A 302 -4.65 -5.05 -14.15
N PRO A 303 -5.35 -4.05 -13.56
CA PRO A 303 -6.81 -3.97 -13.71
C PRO A 303 -7.27 -3.69 -15.15
N TRP A 304 -6.43 -3.11 -16.01
CA TRP A 304 -6.75 -2.93 -17.43
C TRP A 304 -6.62 -4.23 -18.20
N CYS A 305 -5.55 -4.99 -17.93
CA CYS A 305 -5.37 -6.35 -18.45
C CYS A 305 -6.58 -7.23 -18.11
N GLU A 306 -7.03 -7.24 -16.85
CA GLU A 306 -8.21 -8.01 -16.43
C GLU A 306 -9.49 -7.57 -17.17
N ALA A 307 -9.72 -6.27 -17.31
CA ALA A 307 -10.90 -5.74 -17.99
C ALA A 307 -10.92 -6.07 -19.49
N ASP A 308 -9.79 -5.94 -20.18
CA ASP A 308 -9.71 -6.23 -21.61
C ASP A 308 -9.83 -7.73 -21.88
N LEU A 309 -9.27 -8.58 -21.02
CA LEU A 309 -9.45 -10.03 -21.13
C LEU A 309 -10.89 -10.45 -20.85
N LEU A 310 -11.60 -9.80 -19.92
CA LEU A 310 -13.03 -10.04 -19.73
C LEU A 310 -13.83 -9.67 -20.99
N ALA A 311 -13.55 -8.51 -21.59
CA ALA A 311 -14.17 -8.11 -22.85
C ALA A 311 -13.83 -9.07 -24.01
N GLU A 312 -12.60 -9.59 -24.06
CA GLU A 312 -12.22 -10.62 -25.04
C GLU A 312 -13.02 -11.91 -24.83
N ARG A 313 -13.20 -12.35 -23.58
CA ARG A 313 -13.98 -13.56 -23.23
C ARG A 313 -15.46 -13.48 -23.58
N GLU A 314 -16.02 -12.28 -23.72
CA GLU A 314 -17.41 -12.05 -24.14
C GLU A 314 -17.63 -12.22 -25.66
N LYS A 315 -16.56 -12.36 -26.45
CA LYS A 315 -16.69 -12.57 -27.90
C LYS A 315 -17.27 -13.96 -28.21
N GLU A 316 -18.21 -13.99 -29.15
CA GLU A 316 -18.95 -15.21 -29.54
C GLU A 316 -18.06 -16.39 -29.97
N GLN A 317 -16.85 -16.12 -30.48
CA GLN A 317 -15.88 -17.16 -30.85
C GLN A 317 -15.41 -18.04 -29.68
N TYR A 318 -15.59 -17.58 -28.45
CA TYR A 318 -15.26 -18.32 -27.23
C TYR A 318 -16.49 -18.90 -26.54
N HIS A 319 -17.66 -18.84 -27.18
CA HIS A 319 -18.88 -19.41 -26.64
C HIS A 319 -19.16 -20.81 -27.20
N GLY A 320 -19.52 -21.73 -26.30
CA GLY A 320 -19.95 -23.07 -26.66
C GLY A 320 -21.35 -23.10 -27.28
N SER A 321 -21.84 -24.30 -27.60
CA SER A 321 -23.21 -24.51 -28.13
C SER A 321 -24.33 -24.01 -27.20
N ASN A 322 -24.02 -23.79 -25.93
CA ASN A 322 -24.92 -23.24 -24.92
C ASN A 322 -24.88 -21.70 -24.84
N GLY A 323 -24.10 -21.02 -25.69
CA GLY A 323 -23.94 -19.56 -25.68
C GLY A 323 -23.15 -19.02 -24.48
N ARG A 324 -22.51 -19.88 -23.68
CA ARG A 324 -21.66 -19.48 -22.55
C ARG A 324 -20.19 -19.63 -22.90
N PHE A 325 -19.34 -18.87 -22.21
CA PHE A 325 -17.88 -19.00 -22.30
C PHE A 325 -17.43 -20.46 -22.13
N CYS A 326 -16.57 -20.90 -23.05
CA CYS A 326 -16.04 -22.25 -23.10
C CYS A 326 -14.52 -22.23 -22.94
N ASP A 327 -14.03 -22.76 -21.81
CA ASP A 327 -12.60 -22.85 -21.52
C ASP A 327 -11.83 -23.61 -22.61
N LEU A 328 -12.44 -24.61 -23.25
CA LEU A 328 -11.79 -25.38 -24.34
C LEU A 328 -11.54 -24.54 -25.58
N GLN A 329 -12.46 -23.64 -25.96
CA GLN A 329 -12.26 -22.74 -27.09
C GLN A 329 -11.21 -21.68 -26.77
N TRP A 330 -11.23 -21.15 -25.54
CA TRP A 330 -10.21 -20.22 -25.05
C TRP A 330 -8.82 -20.85 -25.05
N ALA A 331 -8.68 -22.03 -24.45
CA ALA A 331 -7.43 -22.79 -24.43
C ALA A 331 -7.01 -23.24 -25.83
N GLY A 332 -7.95 -23.53 -26.73
CA GLY A 332 -7.67 -23.86 -28.12
C GLY A 332 -7.02 -22.71 -28.89
N LYS A 333 -7.42 -21.46 -28.62
CA LYS A 333 -6.85 -20.27 -29.27
C LYS A 333 -5.53 -19.82 -28.63
N TRP A 334 -5.49 -19.76 -27.30
CA TRP A 334 -4.38 -19.15 -26.56
C TRP A 334 -3.38 -20.16 -25.99
N GLY A 335 -3.69 -21.46 -26.01
CA GLY A 335 -2.81 -22.52 -25.53
C GLY A 335 -2.41 -22.34 -24.07
N THR A 336 -1.10 -22.30 -23.83
CA THR A 336 -0.48 -22.16 -22.50
C THR A 336 -0.07 -20.73 -22.17
N MET A 337 -0.54 -19.74 -22.96
CA MET A 337 -0.26 -18.33 -22.70
C MET A 337 -0.97 -17.87 -21.43
N ASN A 338 -0.29 -17.04 -20.65
CA ASN A 338 -0.90 -16.42 -19.47
C ASN A 338 -1.70 -15.16 -19.83
N SER A 339 -2.41 -14.61 -18.85
CA SER A 339 -3.24 -13.41 -19.00
C SER A 339 -2.49 -12.25 -19.67
N TRP A 340 -1.25 -11.98 -19.25
CA TRP A 340 -0.44 -10.87 -19.73
C TRP A 340 0.05 -11.08 -21.17
N GLU A 341 0.41 -12.30 -21.51
CA GLU A 341 0.83 -12.66 -22.86
C GLU A 341 -0.34 -12.58 -23.84
N ILE A 342 -1.53 -13.06 -23.44
CA ILE A 342 -2.75 -12.91 -24.24
C ILE A 342 -3.05 -11.43 -24.45
N TRP A 343 -2.98 -10.62 -23.40
CA TRP A 343 -3.23 -9.18 -23.48
C TRP A 343 -2.26 -8.44 -24.42
N ARG A 344 -0.98 -8.86 -24.43
CA ARG A 344 0.02 -8.38 -25.39
C ARG A 344 -0.30 -8.82 -26.81
N GLU A 345 -0.68 -10.07 -27.02
CA GLU A 345 -1.02 -10.61 -28.34
C GLU A 345 -2.28 -9.97 -28.94
N LEU A 346 -3.23 -9.55 -28.10
CA LEU A 346 -4.39 -8.76 -28.52
C LEU A 346 -4.02 -7.36 -29.02
N GLY A 347 -2.84 -6.86 -28.67
CA GLY A 347 -2.41 -5.50 -28.99
C GLY A 347 -3.00 -4.42 -28.08
N ASP A 348 -3.66 -4.81 -26.99
CA ASP A 348 -4.30 -3.90 -26.03
C ASP A 348 -3.37 -3.47 -24.88
N GLU A 349 -2.14 -4.00 -24.85
CA GLU A 349 -1.13 -3.74 -23.82
C GLU A 349 -0.84 -2.24 -23.68
N ARG A 350 -1.24 -1.68 -22.54
CA ARG A 350 -1.02 -0.26 -22.21
C ARG A 350 -0.59 -0.07 -20.77
N TYR A 351 0.40 0.80 -20.58
CA TYR A 351 0.97 1.10 -19.25
C TYR A 351 0.70 2.52 -18.78
N GLU A 352 -0.05 3.27 -19.56
CA GLU A 352 -0.41 4.64 -19.28
C GLU A 352 -1.91 4.77 -19.34
N LYS A 353 -2.46 5.53 -18.39
CA LYS A 353 -3.88 5.82 -18.38
C LYS A 353 -4.19 6.54 -19.67
N THR A 354 -4.94 5.91 -20.57
CA THR A 354 -5.48 6.60 -21.74
C THR A 354 -6.28 7.76 -21.18
N LYS A 355 -5.89 8.98 -21.56
CA LYS A 355 -6.75 10.13 -21.33
C LYS A 355 -7.98 9.78 -22.12
N SER A 356 -9.05 9.35 -21.45
CA SER A 356 -10.35 9.13 -22.06
C SER A 356 -10.57 10.36 -22.92
N SER A 357 -10.53 10.18 -24.23
CA SER A 357 -10.83 11.26 -25.16
C SER A 357 -12.26 11.61 -24.80
N THR A 358 -12.42 12.63 -23.97
CA THR A 358 -13.72 13.18 -23.63
C THR A 358 -14.25 13.66 -24.97
N SER A 359 -15.03 12.82 -25.62
CA SER A 359 -15.71 13.16 -26.86
C SER A 359 -16.66 14.29 -26.48
N PHE A 360 -16.22 15.51 -26.76
CA PHE A 360 -17.02 16.71 -26.59
C PHE A 360 -18.16 16.73 -27.61
#